data_AF-A0A4Q2S194-F1
#
_entry.id   AF-A0A4Q2S194-F1
#
_cell.length_a   1.000
_cell.length_b   1.000
_cell.length_c   1.000
_cell.angle_alpha   90.00
_cell.angle_beta   90.00
_cell.angle_gamma   90.00
#
_symmetry.space_group_name_H-M   'P 1'
#
loop_
_entity.id
_entity.type
_entity.pdbx_description
1 polymer ?
#
loop_
_entity_poly.entity_id
_entity_poly.type
_entity_poly.pdbx_seq_one_letter_code
_entity_poly.pdbx_strand_id
1 'polypeptide(L)'
;MTAPLAQAVTEGDLGAWVIKARGSEPSTQEHVRSGFVQASSWCVRRSYRTDLVRAGQPVLLWVSGREAAAPAGIHARGSTTGVVTGDRMPVRLESLPRPLLRSELAGHPALEALEVLRMPAGSNPSFVSRDQLVVLQELGLDLRCT
;
A
#
# COMPACT_ATOMS: atom_id res chain seq x y z
N MET A 1 27.26 -15.84 1.95
CA MET A 1 26.01 -15.56 1.22
C MET A 1 25.49 -14.21 1.70
N THR A 2 25.79 -13.14 0.98
CA THR A 2 25.37 -11.77 1.34
C THR A 2 23.89 -11.65 1.02
N ALA A 3 23.05 -11.39 2.03
CA ALA A 3 21.65 -11.02 1.79
C ALA A 3 21.63 -9.82 0.84
N PRO A 4 20.81 -9.80 -0.23
CA PRO A 4 20.73 -8.64 -1.08
C PRO A 4 20.31 -7.44 -0.22
N LEU A 5 21.11 -6.38 -0.25
CA LEU A 5 20.73 -5.11 0.36
C LEU A 5 19.35 -4.73 -0.19
N ALA A 6 18.39 -4.44 0.68
CA ALA A 6 17.10 -3.94 0.27
C ALA A 6 17.34 -2.72 -0.63
N GLN A 7 17.04 -2.85 -1.92
CA GLN A 7 17.29 -1.80 -2.90
C GLN A 7 16.66 -0.50 -2.40
N ALA A 8 17.47 0.55 -2.34
CA ALA A 8 16.99 1.87 -1.95
C ALA A 8 15.89 2.30 -2.93
N VAL A 9 14.78 2.81 -2.41
CA VAL A 9 13.72 3.35 -3.27
C VAL A 9 14.25 4.59 -3.96
N THR A 10 14.34 4.54 -5.27
CA THR A 10 14.62 5.71 -6.11
C THR A 10 13.32 6.27 -6.68
N GLU A 11 13.29 7.55 -7.04
CA GLU A 11 12.12 8.15 -7.73
C GLU A 11 11.81 7.48 -9.08
N GLY A 12 12.83 6.90 -9.73
CA GLY A 12 12.70 6.17 -10.98
C GLY A 12 12.00 4.82 -10.83
N ASP A 13 12.13 4.18 -9.67
CA ASP A 13 11.60 2.83 -9.43
C ASP A 13 10.22 2.84 -8.75
N LEU A 14 9.85 3.95 -8.08
CA LEU A 14 8.59 4.05 -7.35
C LEU A 14 7.39 3.98 -8.31
N GLY A 15 6.58 2.92 -8.16
CA GLY A 15 5.26 2.81 -8.76
C GLY A 15 4.20 3.40 -7.82
N ALA A 16 4.08 2.85 -6.61
CA ALA A 16 3.20 3.36 -5.57
C ALA A 16 3.76 3.12 -4.17
N TRP A 17 3.41 4.00 -3.24
CA TRP A 17 3.57 3.74 -1.81
C TRP A 17 2.59 2.68 -1.35
N VAL A 18 2.98 1.85 -0.39
CA VAL A 18 2.08 0.88 0.26
C VAL A 18 2.07 1.17 1.75
N ILE A 19 0.94 1.70 2.23
CA ILE A 19 0.64 1.91 3.65
C ILE A 19 -0.13 0.72 4.20
N LYS A 20 0.05 0.43 5.49
CA LYS A 20 -0.48 -0.79 6.13
C LYS A 20 -1.57 -0.47 7.16
N ALA A 21 -2.56 -1.37 7.23
CA ALA A 21 -3.61 -1.40 8.22
C ALA A 21 -3.72 -2.82 8.81
N ARG A 22 -4.24 -2.94 10.04
CA ARG A 22 -4.52 -4.24 10.66
C ARG A 22 -6.03 -4.49 10.64
N GLY A 23 -6.47 -5.57 9.98
CA GLY A 23 -7.89 -5.92 9.83
C GLY A 23 -8.61 -6.16 11.16
N SER A 24 -7.87 -6.52 12.22
CA SER A 24 -8.40 -6.65 13.57
C SER A 24 -8.68 -5.32 14.28
N GLU A 25 -8.16 -4.20 13.79
CA GLU A 25 -8.42 -2.88 14.40
C GLU A 25 -9.84 -2.39 14.05
N PRO A 26 -10.63 -1.94 15.05
CA PRO A 26 -11.97 -1.39 14.80
C PRO A 26 -11.96 -0.23 13.80
N SER A 27 -10.97 0.65 13.88
CA SER A 27 -10.79 1.76 12.95
C SER A 27 -10.57 1.28 11.51
N THR A 28 -9.77 0.22 11.30
CA THR A 28 -9.58 -0.35 9.95
C THR A 28 -10.90 -0.90 9.41
N GLN A 29 -11.68 -1.60 10.24
CA GLN A 29 -12.98 -2.12 9.81
C GLN A 29 -13.98 -1.02 9.47
N GLU A 30 -13.99 0.08 10.21
CA GLU A 30 -14.81 1.25 9.91
C GLU A 30 -14.42 1.89 8.57
N HIS A 31 -13.12 2.02 8.29
CA HIS A 31 -12.66 2.51 7.00
C HIS A 31 -13.02 1.57 5.84
N VAL A 32 -12.92 0.24 6.03
CA VAL A 32 -13.35 -0.75 5.04
C VAL A 32 -14.85 -0.58 4.73
N ARG A 33 -15.70 -0.43 5.77
CA ARG A 33 -17.15 -0.22 5.57
C ARG A 33 -17.50 1.11 4.93
N SER A 34 -16.74 2.17 5.21
CA SER A 34 -16.97 3.51 4.65
C SER A 34 -16.27 3.75 3.30
N GLY A 35 -15.57 2.75 2.76
CA GLY A 35 -14.88 2.88 1.48
C GLY A 35 -13.64 3.79 1.52
N PHE A 36 -13.08 4.03 2.71
CA PHE A 36 -11.91 4.89 2.95
C PHE A 36 -12.08 6.38 2.61
N VAL A 37 -13.30 6.84 2.27
CA VAL A 37 -13.54 8.21 1.77
C VAL A 37 -13.18 9.33 2.75
N GLN A 38 -13.14 9.03 4.05
CA GLN A 38 -12.78 9.97 5.11
C GLN A 38 -11.28 9.92 5.48
N ALA A 39 -10.50 9.00 4.89
CA ALA A 39 -9.08 8.87 5.20
C ALA A 39 -8.28 10.00 4.55
N SER A 40 -7.91 11.00 5.36
CA SER A 40 -7.08 12.14 4.95
C SER A 40 -5.60 11.99 5.30
N SER A 41 -5.26 11.06 6.20
CA SER A 41 -3.89 10.70 6.54
C SER A 41 -3.80 9.27 7.06
N TRP A 42 -2.59 8.69 7.01
CA TRP A 42 -2.32 7.36 7.56
C TRP A 42 -1.06 7.34 8.41
N CYS A 43 -1.05 6.51 9.45
CA CYS A 43 0.13 6.31 10.29
C CYS A 43 1.25 5.65 9.49
N VAL A 44 2.45 6.21 9.59
CA VAL A 44 3.68 5.68 9.01
C VAL A 44 4.81 5.71 10.03
N ARG A 45 5.78 4.82 9.85
CA ARG A 45 7.02 4.80 10.61
C ARG A 45 8.04 5.69 9.90
N ARG A 46 8.63 6.62 10.65
CA ARG A 46 9.73 7.46 10.19
C ARG A 46 10.87 6.62 9.61
N SER A 47 11.29 6.94 8.40
CA SER A 47 12.42 6.30 7.69
C SER A 47 12.86 7.19 6.54
N TYR A 48 13.98 6.90 5.87
CA TYR A 48 14.38 7.71 4.69
C TYR A 48 13.26 7.78 3.62
N ARG A 49 12.39 6.75 3.54
CA ARG A 49 11.27 6.70 2.58
C ARG A 49 10.23 7.78 2.84
N THR A 50 10.01 8.16 4.10
CA THR A 50 9.05 9.23 4.41
C THR A 50 9.53 10.58 3.87
N ASP A 51 10.84 10.76 3.72
CA ASP A 51 11.45 11.99 3.17
C ASP A 51 11.34 12.06 1.63
N LEU A 52 10.99 10.95 0.97
CA LEU A 52 10.76 10.86 -0.48
C LEU A 52 9.30 11.10 -0.89
N VAL A 53 8.39 11.20 0.09
CA VAL A 53 6.97 11.35 -0.17
C VAL A 53 6.67 12.77 -0.64
N ARG A 54 5.97 12.89 -1.77
CA ARG A 54 5.52 14.14 -2.39
C ARG A 54 4.04 14.01 -2.74
N ALA A 55 3.34 15.13 -2.89
CA ALA A 55 1.96 15.14 -3.35
C ALA A 55 1.83 14.52 -4.76
N GLY A 56 0.71 13.86 -5.03
CA GLY A 56 0.38 13.27 -6.33
C GLY A 56 0.99 11.89 -6.58
N GLN A 57 1.77 11.34 -5.65
CA GLN A 57 2.32 9.98 -5.81
C GLN A 57 1.23 8.93 -5.53
N PRO A 58 1.15 7.85 -6.32
CA PRO A 58 0.19 6.78 -6.08
C PRO A 58 0.39 6.13 -4.71
N VAL A 59 -0.70 5.78 -4.05
CA VAL A 59 -0.69 5.05 -2.78
C VAL A 59 -1.69 3.90 -2.81
N LEU A 60 -1.30 2.78 -2.20
CA LEU A 60 -2.11 1.59 -1.99
C LEU A 60 -2.22 1.33 -0.50
N LEU A 61 -3.39 0.88 -0.05
CA LEU A 61 -3.61 0.46 1.33
C LEU A 61 -3.69 -1.06 1.41
N TRP A 62 -2.71 -1.64 2.09
CA TRP A 62 -2.69 -3.04 2.45
C TRP A 62 -3.38 -3.27 3.80
N VAL A 63 -4.41 -4.11 3.83
CA VAL A 63 -4.97 -4.65 5.07
C VAL A 63 -4.29 -5.99 5.34
N SER A 64 -3.73 -6.13 6.54
CA SER A 64 -3.14 -7.36 7.06
C SER A 64 -4.11 -8.07 8.00
N GLY A 65 -3.97 -9.39 8.18
CA GLY A 65 -4.77 -10.14 9.14
C GLY A 65 -5.41 -11.38 8.54
N ARG A 66 -6.39 -11.93 9.25
CA ARG A 66 -7.09 -13.18 8.90
C ARG A 66 -8.62 -13.04 9.00
N GLU A 67 -9.09 -11.82 9.18
CA GLU A 67 -10.49 -11.50 9.41
C GLU A 67 -11.27 -11.74 8.11
N ALA A 68 -12.32 -12.56 8.16
CA ALA A 68 -13.12 -12.86 6.98
C ALA A 68 -13.76 -11.59 6.37
N ALA A 69 -14.10 -10.61 7.21
CA ALA A 69 -14.66 -9.33 6.77
C ALA A 69 -13.62 -8.39 6.13
N ALA A 70 -12.32 -8.64 6.34
CA ALA A 70 -11.23 -7.82 5.81
C ALA A 70 -10.00 -8.71 5.54
N PRO A 71 -10.09 -9.64 4.56
CA PRO A 71 -9.01 -10.59 4.29
C PRO A 71 -7.74 -9.87 3.88
N ALA A 72 -6.57 -10.46 4.16
CA ALA A 72 -5.30 -9.83 3.82
C ALA A 72 -5.20 -9.52 2.32
N GLY A 73 -4.84 -8.28 1.97
CA GLY A 73 -4.78 -7.83 0.59
C GLY A 73 -4.71 -6.32 0.44
N ILE A 74 -4.79 -5.83 -0.80
CA ILE A 74 -4.93 -4.41 -1.13
C ILE A 74 -6.42 -4.07 -1.16
N HIS A 75 -6.86 -3.14 -0.31
CA HIS A 75 -8.29 -2.77 -0.18
C HIS A 75 -8.60 -1.40 -0.74
N ALA A 76 -7.62 -0.51 -0.79
CA ALA A 76 -7.81 0.85 -1.25
C ALA A 76 -6.63 1.32 -2.07
N ARG A 77 -6.89 2.36 -2.86
CA ARG A 77 -5.95 3.07 -3.71
C ARG A 77 -6.12 4.58 -3.53
N GLY A 78 -5.20 5.35 -4.07
CA GLY A 78 -5.38 6.78 -4.27
C GLY A 78 -4.06 7.49 -4.46
N SER A 79 -3.95 8.68 -3.88
CA SER A 79 -2.74 9.50 -4.00
C SER A 79 -2.35 10.16 -2.68
N THR A 80 -1.06 10.40 -2.49
CA THR A 80 -0.56 11.31 -1.46
C THR A 80 -0.98 12.75 -1.75
N THR A 81 -1.26 13.53 -0.71
CA THR A 81 -1.74 14.92 -0.86
C THR A 81 -0.73 15.97 -0.37
N GLY A 82 0.45 15.53 0.09
CA GLY A 82 1.50 16.40 0.63
C GLY A 82 2.73 15.62 1.06
N VAL A 83 3.55 16.26 1.90
CA VAL A 83 4.71 15.63 2.56
C VAL A 83 4.30 14.96 3.87
N VAL A 84 5.08 14.00 4.36
CA VAL A 84 4.87 13.39 5.68
C VAL A 84 5.16 14.43 6.77
N THR A 85 4.26 14.56 7.75
CA THR A 85 4.43 15.41 8.93
C THR A 85 4.36 14.53 10.18
N GLY A 86 5.45 14.47 10.95
CA GLY A 86 5.55 13.57 12.10
C GLY A 86 5.45 12.11 11.68
N ASP A 87 4.41 11.41 12.16
CA ASP A 87 4.10 10.02 11.81
C ASP A 87 2.91 9.89 10.83
N ARG A 88 2.50 11.00 10.19
CA ARG A 88 1.32 11.05 9.32
C ARG A 88 1.68 11.30 7.86
N MET A 89 1.34 10.33 7.02
CA MET A 89 1.36 10.48 5.57
C MET A 89 0.01 11.01 5.10
N PRO A 90 -0.07 12.22 4.50
CA PRO A 90 -1.32 12.77 4.00
C PRO A 90 -1.74 12.06 2.70
N VAL A 91 -2.98 11.59 2.64
CA VAL A 91 -3.51 10.76 1.55
C VAL A 91 -4.94 11.13 1.21
N ARG A 92 -5.38 10.73 0.02
CA ARG A 92 -6.79 10.56 -0.34
C ARG A 92 -6.94 9.12 -0.82
N LEU A 93 -7.91 8.39 -0.26
CA LEU A 93 -8.12 6.98 -0.55
C LEU A 93 -9.55 6.72 -1.03
N GLU A 94 -9.68 5.67 -1.86
CA GLU A 94 -10.94 5.10 -2.31
C GLU A 94 -10.82 3.57 -2.27
N SER A 95 -11.87 2.89 -1.81
CA SER A 95 -11.93 1.43 -1.83
C SER A 95 -11.89 0.87 -3.25
N LEU A 96 -11.22 -0.26 -3.41
CA LEU A 96 -11.37 -1.08 -4.60
C LEU A 96 -12.75 -1.74 -4.59
N PRO A 97 -13.43 -1.88 -5.76
CA PRO A 97 -14.67 -2.65 -5.86
C PRO A 97 -14.51 -4.09 -5.37
N ARG A 98 -13.32 -4.66 -5.57
CA ARG A 98 -12.89 -5.96 -5.04
C ARG A 98 -11.45 -5.85 -4.54
N PRO A 99 -11.15 -6.22 -3.29
CA PRO A 99 -9.77 -6.25 -2.81
C PRO A 99 -8.91 -7.22 -3.64
N LEU A 100 -7.66 -6.85 -3.91
CA LEU A 100 -6.66 -7.77 -4.46
C LEU A 100 -6.06 -8.58 -3.32
N LEU A 101 -6.40 -9.86 -3.25
CA LEU A 101 -6.12 -10.69 -2.08
C LEU A 101 -4.66 -11.14 -2.04
N ARG A 102 -4.14 -11.33 -0.82
CA ARG A 102 -2.78 -11.85 -0.60
C ARG A 102 -2.50 -13.12 -1.40
N SER A 103 -3.45 -14.05 -1.44
CA SER A 103 -3.31 -15.32 -2.17
C SER A 103 -3.18 -15.12 -3.67
N GLU A 104 -3.89 -14.15 -4.24
CA GLU A 104 -3.83 -13.83 -5.67
C GLU A 104 -2.47 -13.23 -6.01
N LEU A 105 -2.02 -12.27 -5.20
CA LEU A 105 -0.73 -11.60 -5.41
C LEU A 105 0.45 -12.57 -5.21
N ALA A 106 0.38 -13.44 -4.20
CA ALA A 106 1.42 -14.43 -3.93
C ALA A 106 1.48 -15.54 -5.00
N GLY A 107 0.38 -15.81 -5.69
CA GLY A 107 0.33 -16.77 -6.79
C GLY A 107 0.83 -16.22 -8.13
N HIS A 108 1.09 -14.92 -8.24
CA HIS A 108 1.50 -14.28 -9.48
C HIS A 108 3.03 -14.11 -9.53
N PRO A 109 3.76 -14.67 -10.52
CA PRO A 109 5.22 -14.66 -10.57
C PRO A 109 5.86 -13.26 -10.52
N ALA A 110 5.21 -12.26 -11.12
CA ALA A 110 5.71 -10.88 -11.08
C ALA A 110 5.46 -10.16 -9.74
N LEU A 111 4.59 -10.70 -8.88
CA LEU A 111 4.12 -10.04 -7.65
C LEU A 111 4.48 -10.83 -6.37
N GLU A 112 4.91 -12.08 -6.45
CA GLU A 112 5.36 -12.85 -5.28
C GLU A 112 6.51 -12.13 -4.52
N ALA A 113 7.27 -11.31 -5.24
CA ALA A 113 8.37 -10.51 -4.71
C ALA A 113 7.96 -9.13 -4.14
N LEU A 114 6.66 -8.81 -4.06
CA LEU A 114 6.18 -7.59 -3.40
C LEU A 114 6.75 -7.48 -1.97
N GLU A 115 7.22 -6.29 -1.59
CA GLU A 115 7.87 -6.08 -0.28
C GLU A 115 6.94 -6.47 0.88
N VAL A 116 5.65 -6.14 0.77
CA VAL A 116 4.62 -6.46 1.78
C VAL A 116 4.37 -7.97 1.93
N LEU A 117 4.68 -8.77 0.91
CA LEU A 117 4.58 -10.23 0.97
C LEU A 117 5.83 -10.87 1.57
N ARG A 118 7.02 -10.48 1.09
CA ARG A 118 8.31 -11.01 1.52
C ARG A 118 8.72 -10.58 2.92
N MET A 119 8.38 -9.35 3.31
CA MET A 119 8.67 -8.78 4.62
C MET A 119 7.38 -8.28 5.28
N PRO A 120 6.52 -9.19 5.81
CA PRO A 120 5.26 -8.81 6.45
C PRO A 120 5.46 -7.79 7.59
N ALA A 121 6.48 -8.02 8.42
CA ALA A 121 6.92 -7.12 9.49
C ALA A 121 7.82 -5.95 9.01
N GLY A 122 7.98 -5.79 7.69
CA GLY A 122 8.78 -4.73 7.08
C GLY A 122 8.15 -3.34 7.20
N SER A 123 8.82 -2.35 6.63
CA SER A 123 8.50 -0.92 6.76
C SER A 123 7.04 -0.57 6.41
N ASN A 124 6.59 0.50 7.04
CA ASN A 124 5.37 1.23 6.69
C ASN A 124 5.77 2.72 6.59
N PRO A 125 5.85 3.34 5.40
CA PRO A 125 5.44 2.76 4.13
C PRO A 125 6.44 1.70 3.62
N SER A 126 5.89 0.73 2.88
CA SER A 126 6.62 -0.05 1.88
C SER A 126 6.29 0.51 0.49
N PHE A 127 6.67 -0.17 -0.59
CA PHE A 127 6.41 0.30 -1.95
C PHE A 127 6.16 -0.86 -2.92
N VAL A 128 5.60 -0.52 -4.07
CA VAL A 128 5.63 -1.36 -5.28
C VAL A 128 6.45 -0.65 -6.35
N SER A 129 7.18 -1.42 -7.16
CA SER A 129 7.89 -0.86 -8.31
C SER A 129 6.91 -0.45 -9.41
N ARG A 130 7.38 0.32 -10.40
CA ARG A 130 6.59 0.65 -11.59
C ARG A 130 6.12 -0.60 -12.35
N ASP A 131 7.00 -1.58 -12.55
CA ASP A 131 6.65 -2.82 -13.24
C ASP A 131 5.60 -3.62 -12.46
N GLN A 132 5.73 -3.69 -11.13
CA GLN A 132 4.72 -4.32 -10.27
C GLN A 132 3.39 -3.58 -10.33
N LEU A 133 3.41 -2.24 -10.40
CA LEU A 133 2.21 -1.44 -10.53
C LEU A 133 1.49 -1.69 -11.86
N VAL A 134 2.21 -1.84 -12.97
CA VAL A 134 1.62 -2.19 -14.26
C VAL A 134 0.88 -3.54 -14.16
N VAL A 135 1.51 -4.55 -13.58
CA VAL A 135 0.86 -5.86 -13.39
C VAL A 135 -0.37 -5.76 -12.47
N LEU A 136 -0.30 -4.95 -11.41
CA LEU A 136 -1.47 -4.71 -10.56
C LEU A 136 -2.62 -4.05 -11.35
N GLN A 137 -2.33 -3.14 -12.28
CA GLN A 137 -3.32 -2.52 -13.16
C GLN A 137 -3.98 -3.54 -14.09
N GLU A 138 -3.21 -4.48 -14.64
CA GLU A 138 -3.73 -5.60 -15.43
C GLU A 138 -4.65 -6.52 -14.62
N LEU A 139 -4.40 -6.67 -13.31
CA LEU A 139 -5.26 -7.39 -12.37
C LEU A 139 -6.51 -6.59 -11.92
N GLY A 140 -6.72 -5.39 -12.46
CA GLY A 140 -7.90 -4.56 -12.20
C GLY A 140 -7.69 -3.44 -11.17
N LEU A 141 -6.45 -3.14 -10.79
CA LEU A 141 -6.14 -1.93 -10.02
C LEU A 141 -6.18 -0.70 -10.95
N ASP A 142 -7.34 -0.07 -11.11
CA ASP A 142 -7.36 1.27 -11.71
C ASP A 142 -6.67 2.25 -10.73
N LEU A 143 -5.95 3.28 -11.19
CA LEU A 143 -5.43 4.37 -10.35
C LEU A 143 -6.19 5.69 -10.49
N ARG A 144 -7.11 5.80 -11.44
CA ARG A 144 -7.93 6.99 -11.66
C ARG A 144 -8.98 7.14 -10.55
N CYS A 145 -8.78 8.05 -9.61
CA CYS A 145 -9.84 8.41 -8.67
C CYS A 145 -11.03 9.00 -9.45
N THR A 146 -12.25 8.54 -9.15
CA THR A 146 -13.49 9.05 -9.73
C THR A 146 -13.91 10.38 -9.10
#